data_AF-A0A938N606-F1
#
_entry.id   AF-A0A938N606-F1
#
_cell.length_a   1.000
_cell.length_b   1.000
_cell.length_c   1.000
_cell.angle_alpha   90.00
_cell.angle_beta   90.00
_cell.angle_gamma   90.00
#
_symmetry.space_group_name_H-M   'P 1'
#
loop_
_entity.id
_entity.type
_entity.pdbx_description
1 polymer ?
#
loop_
_entity_poly.entity_id
_entity_poly.type
_entity_poly.pdbx_seq_one_letter_code
_entity_poly.pdbx_strand_id
1 'polypeptide(L)'
;MLALLFVGLWLVYSPGLRTTPGAHVEKVRLAHERGVLEFVPTPEPRFRLALRNGHEVELADAEVRRLFGDRVHRTLTASPTNLFFRLFNITSWASLAWIGVGLGGQALFAGRTFVQWLVSERARQSVVPTAFWWMSLVGGASLFAYFAWRQDVVGVLGQCSGVVIYARNLRLIFKARRRRAHESAPTT
;
A
#
# COMPACT_ATOMS: atom_id res chain seq x y z
N MET A 1 -6.36 -10.46 15.12
CA MET A 1 -5.17 -9.59 15.16
C MET A 1 -3.95 -10.33 14.68
N LEU A 2 -3.52 -11.40 15.37
CA LEU A 2 -2.33 -12.19 14.99
C LEU A 2 -2.39 -12.73 13.55
N ALA A 3 -3.53 -13.25 13.10
CA ALA A 3 -3.69 -13.70 11.71
C ALA A 3 -3.54 -12.56 10.68
N LEU A 4 -4.06 -11.37 10.96
CA LEU A 4 -3.96 -10.21 10.06
C LEU A 4 -2.53 -9.66 10.04
N LEU A 5 -1.86 -9.64 11.19
CA LEU A 5 -0.44 -9.31 11.31
C LEU A 5 0.43 -10.30 10.54
N PHE A 6 0.16 -11.60 10.69
CA PHE A 6 0.87 -12.64 9.96
C PHE A 6 0.69 -12.49 8.45
N VAL A 7 -0.55 -12.26 7.98
CA VAL A 7 -0.83 -12.00 6.56
C VAL A 7 -0.15 -10.72 6.08
N GLY A 8 -0.19 -9.63 6.87
CA GLY A 8 0.47 -8.38 6.53
C GLY A 8 1.98 -8.52 6.43
N LEU A 9 2.61 -9.14 7.43
CA LEU A 9 4.05 -9.43 7.43
C LEU A 9 4.41 -10.38 6.30
N TRP A 10 3.61 -11.43 6.06
CA TRP A 10 3.80 -12.32 4.92
C TRP A 10 3.74 -11.56 3.60
N LEU A 11 2.80 -10.64 3.42
CA LEU A 11 2.71 -9.84 2.19
C LEU A 11 3.92 -8.91 2.01
N VAL A 12 4.48 -8.37 3.10
CA VAL A 12 5.66 -7.49 3.07
C VAL A 12 6.98 -8.26 2.94
N TYR A 13 7.05 -9.47 3.47
CA TYR A 13 8.25 -10.32 3.42
C TYR A 13 8.19 -11.37 2.30
N SER A 14 7.05 -11.51 1.62
CA SER A 14 6.89 -12.42 0.49
C SER A 14 8.01 -12.16 -0.51
N PRO A 15 8.67 -13.20 -1.05
CA PRO A 15 9.73 -13.07 -2.05
C PRO A 15 9.14 -12.64 -3.40
N GLY A 16 8.65 -11.40 -3.45
CA GLY A 16 8.57 -10.62 -4.68
C GLY A 16 9.97 -10.10 -5.00
N LEU A 17 10.24 -9.89 -6.29
CA LEU A 17 11.47 -9.25 -6.75
C LEU A 17 11.56 -7.88 -6.04
N ARG A 18 12.50 -7.75 -5.11
CA ARG A 18 12.69 -6.52 -4.33
C ARG A 18 13.30 -5.50 -5.28
N THR A 19 12.51 -4.50 -5.66
CA THR A 19 13.00 -3.46 -6.56
C THR A 19 13.59 -2.31 -5.77
N THR A 20 14.77 -1.85 -6.19
CA THR A 20 15.43 -0.71 -5.55
C THR A 20 14.55 0.54 -5.70
N PRO A 21 14.23 1.28 -4.62
CA PRO A 21 13.43 2.49 -4.71
C PRO A 21 14.06 3.51 -5.66
N GLY A 22 13.29 3.97 -6.65
CA GLY A 22 13.77 4.91 -7.68
C GLY A 22 14.54 4.27 -8.83
N ALA A 23 14.65 2.94 -8.88
CA ALA A 23 15.22 2.26 -10.03
C ALA A 23 14.21 2.17 -11.19
N HIS A 24 14.71 2.37 -12.39
CA HIS A 24 13.96 2.08 -13.61
C HIS A 24 14.02 0.58 -13.85
N VAL A 25 12.86 -0.08 -13.89
CA VAL A 25 12.76 -1.54 -13.95
C VAL A 25 12.10 -2.02 -15.24
N GLU A 26 12.74 -2.97 -15.90
CA GLU A 26 12.23 -3.66 -17.07
C GLU A 26 12.10 -5.15 -16.76
N LYS A 27 10.93 -5.73 -17.03
CA LYS A 27 10.69 -7.17 -16.81
C LYS A 27 11.37 -7.93 -17.92
N VAL A 28 12.30 -8.80 -17.56
CA VAL A 28 13.03 -9.61 -18.54
C VAL A 28 12.77 -11.09 -18.28
N ARG A 29 12.68 -11.86 -19.36
CA ARG A 29 12.56 -13.31 -19.30
C ARG A 29 13.84 -13.91 -19.84
N LEU A 30 14.58 -14.58 -18.98
CA LEU A 30 15.82 -15.26 -19.32
C LEU A 30 15.55 -16.76 -19.32
N ALA A 31 15.55 -17.36 -20.52
CA ALA A 31 15.12 -18.73 -20.72
C ALA A 31 13.75 -19.02 -20.09
N HIS A 32 13.69 -19.82 -19.02
CA HIS A 32 12.47 -20.17 -18.30
C HIS A 32 12.21 -19.30 -17.07
N GLU A 33 13.18 -18.49 -16.65
CA GLU A 33 13.14 -17.68 -15.44
C GLU A 33 12.64 -16.26 -15.73
N ARG A 34 11.81 -15.74 -14.81
CA ARG A 34 11.37 -14.34 -14.82
C ARG A 34 12.30 -13.55 -13.91
N GLY A 35 12.89 -12.49 -14.44
CA GLY A 35 13.71 -11.54 -13.70
C GLY A 35 13.27 -10.10 -13.97
N VAL A 36 13.87 -9.18 -13.22
CA VAL A 36 13.70 -7.74 -13.40
C VAL A 36 15.09 -7.13 -13.53
N LEU A 37 15.30 -6.37 -14.60
CA LEU A 37 16.51 -5.60 -14.81
C LEU A 37 16.25 -4.19 -14.30
N GLU A 38 17.06 -3.73 -13.35
CA GLU A 38 16.94 -2.43 -12.70
C GLU A 38 18.12 -1.53 -13.08
N PHE A 39 17.85 -0.26 -13.34
CA PHE A 39 18.85 0.78 -13.46
C PHE A 39 18.72 1.77 -12.31
N VAL A 40 19.78 1.92 -11.52
CA VAL A 40 19.85 2.84 -10.37
C VAL A 40 20.71 4.05 -10.78
N PRO A 41 20.14 5.26 -10.96
CA PRO A 41 20.86 6.39 -11.56
C PRO A 41 21.82 7.15 -10.61
N THR A 42 21.79 6.94 -9.29
CA THR A 42 22.57 7.75 -8.31
C THR A 42 22.75 6.95 -7.01
N PRO A 43 23.90 6.98 -6.29
CA PRO A 43 25.14 7.77 -6.53
C PRO A 43 26.09 7.21 -7.59
N GLU A 44 25.99 5.92 -7.90
CA GLU A 44 26.77 5.28 -8.96
C GLU A 44 25.82 4.57 -9.93
N PRO A 45 25.84 4.89 -11.24
CA PRO A 45 24.94 4.27 -12.21
C PRO A 45 25.27 2.79 -12.36
N ARG A 46 24.38 1.93 -11.88
CA ARG A 46 24.58 0.48 -11.86
C ARG A 46 23.35 -0.21 -12.43
N PHE A 47 23.58 -1.26 -13.20
CA PHE A 47 22.51 -2.15 -13.67
C PHE A 47 22.49 -3.40 -12.81
N ARG A 48 21.31 -3.78 -12.34
CA ARG A 48 21.13 -4.96 -11.49
C ARG A 48 20.07 -5.86 -12.10
N LEU A 49 20.42 -7.12 -12.33
CA LEU A 49 19.47 -8.14 -12.72
C LEU A 49 19.06 -8.91 -11.46
N ALA A 50 17.81 -8.74 -11.03
CA ALA A 50 17.21 -9.50 -9.94
C ALA A 50 16.39 -10.66 -10.53
N LEU A 51 16.79 -11.89 -10.23
CA LEU A 51 16.08 -13.11 -10.64
C LEU A 51 15.18 -13.61 -9.50
N ARG A 52 14.06 -14.27 -9.83
CA ARG A 52 13.07 -14.73 -8.84
C ARG A 52 13.63 -15.75 -7.84
N ASN A 53 14.69 -16.46 -8.22
CA ASN A 53 15.43 -17.40 -7.39
C ASN A 53 16.35 -16.70 -6.35
N GLY A 54 16.35 -15.37 -6.27
CA GLY A 54 17.15 -14.59 -5.32
C GLY A 54 18.56 -14.29 -5.80
N HIS A 55 18.93 -14.68 -7.03
CA HIS A 55 20.21 -14.29 -7.61
C HIS A 55 20.15 -12.85 -8.12
N GLU A 56 21.02 -12.01 -7.57
CA GLU A 56 21.24 -10.65 -8.03
C GLU A 56 22.60 -10.58 -8.74
N VAL A 57 22.60 -10.11 -9.99
CA VAL A 57 23.82 -9.93 -10.79
C VAL A 57 23.96 -8.46 -11.15
N GLU A 58 25.08 -7.85 -10.77
CA GLU A 58 25.43 -6.49 -11.20
C GLU A 58 26.07 -6.55 -12.58
N LEU A 59 25.50 -5.82 -13.53
CA LEU A 59 25.91 -5.83 -14.93
C LEU A 59 26.55 -4.50 -15.30
N ALA A 60 27.62 -4.55 -16.09
CA ALA A 60 28.20 -3.35 -16.67
C ALA A 60 27.32 -2.79 -17.81
N ASP A 61 27.40 -1.48 -18.07
CA ASP A 61 26.64 -0.82 -19.16
C ASP A 61 26.82 -1.54 -20.52
N ALA A 62 28.06 -1.92 -20.83
CA ALA A 62 28.41 -2.65 -22.05
C ALA A 62 27.79 -4.06 -22.09
N GLU A 63 27.61 -4.70 -20.94
CA GLU A 63 27.06 -6.05 -20.82
C GLU A 63 25.54 -6.04 -21.00
N VAL A 64 24.86 -5.02 -20.46
CA VAL A 64 23.42 -4.81 -20.69
C VAL A 64 23.11 -4.60 -22.17
N ARG A 65 23.92 -3.81 -22.88
CA ARG A 65 23.75 -3.62 -24.33
C ARG A 65 23.98 -4.90 -25.12
N ARG A 66 24.94 -5.73 -24.70
CA ARG A 66 25.23 -7.02 -25.35
C ARG A 66 24.12 -8.06 -25.12
N LEU A 67 23.60 -8.16 -23.90
CA LEU A 67 22.63 -9.19 -23.51
C LEU A 67 21.19 -8.82 -23.86
N PHE A 68 20.82 -7.55 -23.75
CA PHE A 68 19.43 -7.09 -23.89
C PHE A 68 19.22 -6.10 -25.06
N GLY A 69 20.30 -5.66 -25.70
CA GLY A 69 20.27 -4.74 -26.84
C GLY A 69 20.10 -3.28 -26.45
N ASP A 70 20.35 -2.39 -27.42
CA ASP A 70 20.32 -0.94 -27.21
C ASP A 70 18.92 -0.37 -26.90
N ARG A 71 17.85 -1.09 -27.26
CA ARG A 71 16.48 -0.64 -26.97
C ARG A 71 16.20 -0.68 -25.47
N VAL A 72 16.54 -1.79 -24.81
CA VAL A 72 16.35 -1.99 -23.36
C VAL A 72 17.22 -1.00 -22.59
N HIS A 73 18.48 -0.83 -23.03
CA HIS A 73 19.38 0.17 -22.45
C HIS A 73 18.79 1.59 -22.48
N ARG A 74 18.24 2.03 -23.62
CA ARG A 74 17.61 3.34 -23.75
C ARG A 74 16.35 3.47 -22.90
N THR A 75 15.52 2.43 -22.81
CA THR A 75 14.32 2.45 -21.96
C THR A 75 14.66 2.60 -20.48
N LEU A 76 15.71 1.91 -20.04
CA LEU A 76 16.17 1.95 -18.64
C LEU A 76 16.88 3.26 -18.29
N THR A 77 17.64 3.84 -19.22
CA THR A 77 18.40 5.09 -19.00
C THR A 77 17.62 6.35 -19.35
N ALA A 78 16.49 6.23 -20.05
CA ALA A 78 15.60 7.35 -20.33
C ALA A 78 14.96 7.85 -19.03
N SER A 79 15.48 8.97 -18.51
CA SER A 79 14.87 9.65 -17.37
C SER A 79 13.58 10.34 -17.83
N PRO A 80 12.42 10.10 -17.19
CA PRO A 80 11.21 10.86 -17.49
C PRO A 80 11.46 12.35 -17.21
N THR A 81 11.36 13.19 -18.24
CA THR A 81 11.67 14.64 -18.19
C THR A 81 10.65 15.44 -17.37
N ASN A 82 9.52 14.83 -16.99
CA ASN A 82 8.41 15.51 -16.35
C ASN A 82 8.45 15.41 -14.81
N LEU A 83 8.45 16.56 -14.14
CA LEU A 83 8.44 16.73 -12.68
C LEU A 83 7.34 15.92 -11.99
N PHE A 84 6.15 15.87 -12.60
CA PHE A 84 5.00 15.14 -12.09
C PHE A 84 5.26 13.63 -11.97
N PHE A 85 5.98 13.06 -12.94
CA PHE A 85 6.36 11.64 -12.93
C PHE A 85 7.45 11.33 -11.91
N ARG A 86 8.35 12.29 -11.64
CA ARG A 86 9.36 12.19 -10.56
C ARG A 86 8.73 12.27 -9.17
N LEU A 87 7.81 13.22 -8.94
CA LEU A 87 7.17 13.41 -7.64
C LEU A 87 6.32 12.22 -7.21
N PHE A 88 5.66 11.56 -8.16
CA PHE A 88 4.80 10.42 -7.85
C PHE A 88 5.40 9.05 -8.19
N ASN A 89 6.62 8.99 -8.74
CA ASN A 89 7.29 7.76 -9.19
C ASN A 89 6.37 6.83 -10.02
N ILE A 90 5.54 7.40 -10.89
CA ILE A 90 4.50 6.67 -11.63
C ILE A 90 5.09 6.15 -12.94
N THR A 91 5.62 4.93 -12.94
CA THR A 91 6.02 4.23 -14.17
C THR A 91 4.96 3.26 -14.69
N SER A 92 3.77 3.18 -14.06
CA SER A 92 2.67 2.29 -14.48
C SER A 92 1.28 2.77 -14.03
N TRP A 93 0.23 2.54 -14.84
CA TRP A 93 -1.18 2.75 -14.49
C TRP A 93 -1.59 2.00 -13.21
N ALA A 94 -0.97 0.85 -12.95
CA ALA A 94 -1.15 0.10 -11.71
C ALA A 94 -0.66 0.92 -10.50
N SER A 95 0.50 1.56 -10.59
CA SER A 95 1.05 2.39 -9.51
C SER A 95 0.16 3.61 -9.23
N LEU A 96 -0.41 4.23 -10.26
CA LEU A 96 -1.35 5.34 -10.09
C LEU A 96 -2.62 4.90 -9.34
N ALA A 97 -3.17 3.73 -9.69
CA ALA A 97 -4.34 3.18 -8.98
C ALA A 97 -4.02 2.93 -7.50
N TRP A 98 -2.85 2.38 -7.17
CA TRP A 98 -2.40 2.16 -5.78
C TRP A 98 -2.20 3.46 -5.00
N ILE A 99 -1.64 4.50 -5.63
CA ILE A 99 -1.53 5.83 -5.02
C ILE A 99 -2.94 6.39 -4.74
N GLY A 100 -3.88 6.22 -5.67
CA GLY A 100 -5.28 6.60 -5.48
C GLY A 100 -5.93 5.89 -4.28
N VAL A 101 -5.67 4.60 -4.10
CA VAL A 101 -6.12 3.82 -2.92
C VAL A 101 -5.53 4.40 -1.63
N GLY A 102 -4.22 4.71 -1.61
CA GLY A 102 -3.55 5.32 -0.47
C GLY A 102 -4.13 6.69 -0.11
N LEU A 103 -4.29 7.57 -1.11
CA LEU A 103 -4.87 8.91 -0.94
C LEU A 103 -6.34 8.84 -0.49
N GLY A 104 -7.14 7.94 -1.08
CA GLY A 104 -8.52 7.71 -0.66
C GLY A 104 -8.61 7.22 0.78
N GLY A 105 -7.71 6.31 1.18
CA GLY A 105 -7.58 5.86 2.57
C GLY A 105 -7.25 7.02 3.52
N GLN A 106 -6.30 7.88 3.13
CA GLN A 106 -5.91 9.06 3.90
C GLN A 106 -7.07 10.07 4.02
N ALA A 107 -7.81 10.30 2.94
CA ALA A 107 -8.98 11.17 2.93
C ALA A 107 -10.08 10.67 3.87
N LEU A 108 -10.32 9.36 3.94
CA LEU A 108 -11.25 8.77 4.92
C LEU A 108 -10.78 8.99 6.36
N PHE A 109 -9.48 8.87 6.63
CA PHE A 109 -8.90 9.13 7.95
C PHE A 109 -8.96 10.61 8.37
N ALA A 110 -8.87 11.54 7.43
CA ALA A 110 -9.09 12.96 7.70
C ALA A 110 -10.59 13.25 7.89
N GLY A 111 -11.41 12.73 6.98
CA GLY A 111 -12.86 12.90 6.97
C GLY A 111 -13.53 12.38 8.24
N ARG A 112 -13.05 11.29 8.84
CA ARG A 112 -13.64 10.76 10.09
C ARG A 112 -13.58 11.79 11.23
N THR A 113 -12.48 12.54 11.34
CA THR A 113 -12.27 13.54 12.38
C THR A 113 -13.14 14.75 12.10
N PHE A 114 -13.24 15.13 10.82
CA PHE A 114 -14.15 16.19 10.39
C PHE A 114 -15.62 15.85 10.68
N VAL A 115 -16.07 14.64 10.35
CA VAL A 115 -17.44 14.17 10.62
C VAL A 115 -17.70 14.09 12.12
N GLN A 116 -16.75 13.59 12.91
CA GLN A 116 -16.90 13.54 14.36
C GLN A 116 -17.00 14.94 14.97
N TRP A 117 -16.15 15.87 14.53
CA TRP A 117 -16.20 17.26 14.96
C TRP A 117 -17.55 17.89 14.62
N LEU A 118 -18.01 17.77 13.37
CA LEU A 118 -19.29 18.33 12.92
C LEU A 118 -20.48 17.79 13.72
N VAL A 119 -20.51 16.47 13.99
CA VAL A 119 -21.57 15.85 14.80
C VAL A 119 -21.50 16.29 16.26
N SER A 120 -20.29 16.41 16.82
CA SER A 120 -20.10 16.83 18.21
C SER A 120 -20.50 18.29 18.42
N GLU A 121 -20.17 19.16 17.46
CA GLU A 121 -20.54 20.57 17.48
C GLU A 121 -22.06 20.73 17.43
N ARG A 122 -22.72 20.01 16.51
CA ARG A 122 -24.19 20.02 16.38
C ARG A 122 -24.88 19.49 17.64
N ALA A 123 -24.28 18.54 18.33
CA ALA A 123 -24.81 17.97 19.58
C ALA A 123 -24.38 18.74 20.84
N ARG A 124 -23.45 19.70 20.74
CA ARG A 124 -22.75 20.37 21.87
C ARG A 124 -22.22 19.39 22.92
N GLN A 125 -21.83 18.20 22.49
CA GLN A 125 -21.35 17.12 23.34
C GLN A 125 -20.24 16.36 22.60
N SER A 126 -19.26 15.83 23.34
CA SER A 126 -18.22 14.98 22.78
C SER A 126 -18.80 13.62 22.42
N VAL A 127 -19.24 13.45 21.17
CA VAL A 127 -19.92 12.24 20.68
C VAL A 127 -19.15 11.65 19.50
N VAL A 128 -18.89 10.36 19.56
CA VAL A 128 -18.26 9.61 18.46
C VAL A 128 -19.35 8.94 17.62
N PRO A 129 -19.64 9.43 16.39
CA PRO A 129 -20.69 8.86 15.56
C PRO A 129 -20.30 7.48 15.02
N THR A 130 -21.28 6.64 14.65
CA THR A 130 -20.98 5.35 14.00
C THR A 130 -20.25 5.49 12.67
N ALA A 131 -20.44 6.60 11.96
CA ALA A 131 -19.71 6.93 10.73
C ALA A 131 -18.20 6.97 10.97
N PHE A 132 -17.75 7.45 12.14
CA PHE A 132 -16.33 7.48 12.50
C PHE A 132 -15.69 6.09 12.43
N TRP A 133 -16.38 5.08 12.98
CA TRP A 133 -15.87 3.70 13.01
C TRP A 133 -15.84 3.07 11.63
N TRP A 134 -16.86 3.33 10.79
CA TRP A 134 -16.89 2.85 9.41
C TRP A 134 -15.80 3.50 8.54
N MET A 135 -15.65 4.82 8.61
CA MET A 135 -14.59 5.54 7.88
C MET A 135 -13.21 5.08 8.30
N SER A 136 -13.00 4.83 9.60
CA SER A 136 -11.73 4.29 10.13
C SER A 136 -11.46 2.87 9.62
N LEU A 137 -12.50 2.02 9.55
CA LEU A 137 -12.35 0.64 9.06
C LEU A 137 -12.00 0.60 7.56
N VAL A 138 -12.73 1.36 6.74
CA VAL A 138 -12.48 1.42 5.28
C VAL A 138 -11.15 2.12 5.01
N GLY A 139 -10.88 3.25 5.66
CA GLY A 139 -9.60 3.96 5.52
C GLY A 139 -8.41 3.09 5.96
N GLY A 140 -8.56 2.37 7.07
CA GLY A 140 -7.55 1.44 7.58
C GLY A 140 -7.31 0.26 6.65
N ALA A 141 -8.35 -0.31 6.05
CA ALA A 141 -8.23 -1.37 5.06
C ALA A 141 -7.54 -0.89 3.77
N SER A 142 -7.90 0.31 3.28
CA SER A 142 -7.26 0.91 2.10
C SER A 142 -5.77 1.20 2.35
N LEU A 143 -5.43 1.79 3.50
CA LEU A 143 -4.04 2.05 3.85
C LEU A 143 -3.27 0.75 4.12
N PHE A 144 -3.89 -0.25 4.73
CA PHE A 144 -3.26 -1.58 4.89
C PHE A 144 -2.90 -2.17 3.52
N ALA A 145 -3.83 -2.16 2.57
CA ALA A 145 -3.58 -2.64 1.21
C ALA A 145 -2.47 -1.84 0.52
N TYR A 146 -2.47 -0.52 0.67
CA TYR A 146 -1.43 0.36 0.13
C TYR A 146 -0.05 0.09 0.74
N PHE A 147 0.08 -0.03 2.06
CA PHE A 147 1.36 -0.31 2.71
C PHE A 147 1.86 -1.73 2.45
N ALA A 148 0.95 -2.70 2.34
CA ALA A 148 1.29 -4.04 1.89
C ALA A 148 1.85 -4.01 0.47
N TRP A 149 1.23 -3.24 -0.45
CA TRP A 149 1.76 -3.04 -1.79
C TRP A 149 3.12 -2.33 -1.79
N ARG A 150 3.32 -1.33 -0.92
CA ARG A 150 4.59 -0.60 -0.77
C ARG A 150 5.67 -1.38 -0.01
N GLN A 151 5.34 -2.58 0.48
CA GLN A 151 6.24 -3.41 1.31
C GLN A 151 6.73 -2.65 2.57
N ASP A 152 5.88 -1.81 3.14
CA ASP A 152 6.18 -1.02 4.34
C ASP A 152 5.70 -1.75 5.60
N VAL A 153 6.65 -2.35 6.33
CA VAL A 153 6.37 -3.10 7.57
C VAL A 153 5.70 -2.20 8.61
N VAL A 154 6.17 -0.97 8.79
CA VAL A 154 5.67 -0.07 9.84
C VAL A 154 4.23 0.34 9.54
N GLY A 155 3.96 0.69 8.28
CA GLY A 155 2.61 1.00 7.83
C GLY A 155 1.63 -0.17 8.01
N VAL A 156 2.05 -1.37 7.64
CA VAL A 156 1.24 -2.60 7.78
C VAL A 156 0.96 -2.93 9.25
N LEU A 157 1.96 -2.85 10.13
CA LEU A 157 1.78 -3.07 11.57
C LEU A 157 0.81 -2.06 12.18
N GLY A 158 0.94 -0.78 11.81
CA GLY A 158 0.04 0.27 12.25
C GLY A 158 -1.41 -0.01 11.87
N GLN A 159 -1.68 -0.30 10.59
CA GLN A 159 -3.05 -0.51 10.10
C GLN A 159 -3.66 -1.83 10.58
N CYS A 160 -2.86 -2.88 10.80
CA CYS A 160 -3.33 -4.14 11.40
C CYS A 160 -4.03 -3.92 12.75
N SER A 161 -3.40 -3.13 13.61
CA SER A 161 -3.95 -2.84 14.94
C SER A 161 -5.24 -2.00 14.84
N GLY A 162 -5.22 -0.97 13.98
CA GLY A 162 -6.37 -0.10 13.73
C GLY A 162 -7.59 -0.85 13.24
N VAL A 163 -7.47 -1.62 12.15
CA VAL A 163 -8.58 -2.37 11.54
C VAL A 163 -9.28 -3.29 12.53
N VAL A 164 -8.51 -3.99 13.39
CA VAL A 164 -9.07 -4.89 14.41
C VAL A 164 -9.87 -4.11 15.46
N ILE A 165 -9.33 -2.99 15.94
CA ILE A 165 -9.99 -2.15 16.94
C ILE A 165 -11.28 -1.56 16.37
N TYR A 166 -11.25 -1.05 15.13
CA TYR A 166 -12.42 -0.46 14.48
C TYR A 166 -13.53 -1.49 14.27
N ALA A 167 -13.20 -2.68 13.77
CA ALA A 167 -14.15 -3.77 13.60
C ALA A 167 -14.76 -4.23 14.93
N ARG A 168 -13.94 -4.33 16.00
CA ARG A 168 -14.41 -4.67 17.35
C ARG A 168 -15.41 -3.63 17.87
N ASN A 169 -15.07 -2.35 17.78
CA ASN A 169 -15.93 -1.28 18.29
C ASN A 169 -17.27 -1.24 17.55
N LEU A 170 -17.23 -1.43 16.23
CA LEU A 170 -18.44 -1.52 15.41
C LEU A 170 -19.32 -2.70 15.83
N ARG A 171 -18.72 -3.88 16.07
CA ARG A 171 -19.44 -5.07 16.58
C ARG A 171 -20.09 -4.80 17.94
N LEU A 172 -19.39 -4.13 18.86
CA LEU A 172 -19.93 -3.78 20.18
C LEU A 172 -21.13 -2.85 20.08
N ILE A 173 -21.07 -1.84 19.20
CA ILE A 173 -22.19 -0.91 18.96
C ILE A 173 -23.42 -1.67 18.43
N PHE A 174 -23.25 -2.56 17.46
CA PHE A 174 -24.37 -3.35 16.93
C PHE A 174 -24.93 -4.35 17.95
N LYS A 175 -24.08 -4.93 18.81
CA LYS A 175 -24.54 -5.81 19.90
C LYS A 175 -25.38 -5.02 20.93
N ALA A 176 -24.91 -3.84 21.32
CA ALA A 176 -25.62 -2.98 22.27
C ALA A 176 -26.99 -2.52 21.71
N ARG A 177 -27.05 -2.14 20.43
CA ARG A 177 -28.31 -1.79 19.75
C ARG A 177 -29.32 -2.94 19.75
N ARG A 178 -28.87 -4.16 19.47
CA ARG A 178 -29.73 -5.36 19.50
C ARG A 178 -30.26 -5.67 20.90
N ARG A 179 -29.41 -5.55 21.94
CA ARG A 179 -29.84 -5.78 23.33
C ARG A 179 -30.91 -4.79 23.76
N ARG A 180 -30.73 -3.50 23.47
CA ARG A 180 -31.73 -2.46 23.77
C ARG A 180 -33.06 -2.70 23.04
N ALA A 181 -33.02 -3.14 21.78
CA ALA A 181 -34.22 -3.49 21.02
C ALA A 181 -34.98 -4.67 21.64
N HIS A 182 -34.27 -5.67 22.17
CA HIS A 182 -34.90 -6.81 22.86
C HIS A 182 -35.48 -6.41 24.22
N GLU A 183 -34.84 -5.51 24.96
CA GLU A 183 -35.34 -5.01 26.26
C GLU A 183 -36.55 -4.09 26.13
N SER A 184 -36.76 -3.48 24.95
CA SER A 184 -37.90 -2.60 24.66
C SER A 184 -39.05 -3.31 23.94
N ALA A 185 -38.90 -4.60 23.63
CA ALA A 185 -40.00 -5.42 23.13
C ALA A 185 -40.92 -5.81 24.30
N PRO A 186 -42.24 -5.60 24.22
CA PRO A 186 -43.16 -5.94 25.30
C PRO A 186 -43.16 -7.46 25.53
N THR A 187 -42.91 -7.89 26.76
CA THR A 187 -43.14 -9.27 27.21
C THR A 187 -44.64 -9.55 27.12
N THR A 188 -45.05 -10.32 26.12
CA THR A 188 -46.38 -10.95 26.03
C THR A 188 -46.55 -12.00 27.10
#